data_AF-A0A212KSW6-F1
#
_entry.id   AF-A0A212KSW6-F1
#
_cell.length_a   1.000
_cell.length_b   1.000
_cell.length_c   1.000
_cell.angle_alpha   90.00
_cell.angle_beta   90.00
_cell.angle_gamma   90.00
#
_symmetry.space_group_name_H-M   'P 1'
#
loop_
_entity.id
_entity.type
_entity.pdbx_description
1 polymer ?
#
loop_
_entity_poly.entity_id
_entity_poly.type
_entity_poly.pdbx_seq_one_letter_code
_entity_poly.pdbx_strand_id
1 'polypeptide(L)'
;MTYDPSALNFEGVTPKSAKRGFPSIFVKDANLQIHVPEAKDVVNMDGTHSFKNMLSRYVEDVNALQHDADAQVQRLVAGETENLHEVTLAMDEAKTAFDLMMQMRNQLVESYKEIARG
;
A
#
# COMPACT_ATOMS: atom_id res chain seq x y z
N MET A 1 30.97 44.88 -21.23
CA MET A 1 29.99 43.79 -21.34
C MET A 1 29.14 43.84 -20.09
N THR A 2 28.00 44.52 -20.15
CA THR A 2 27.13 44.77 -18.99
C THR A 2 26.00 43.76 -19.01
N TYR A 3 25.83 43.03 -17.91
CA TYR A 3 24.76 42.05 -17.74
C TYR A 3 23.44 42.80 -17.53
N ASP A 4 22.42 42.53 -18.35
CA ASP A 4 21.07 43.04 -18.18
C ASP A 4 20.26 42.05 -17.32
N PRO A 5 19.96 42.37 -16.05
CA PRO A 5 19.24 41.49 -15.14
C PRO A 5 17.75 41.34 -15.50
N SER A 6 17.25 42.05 -16.51
CA SER A 6 15.83 42.05 -16.92
C SER A 6 15.47 40.91 -17.88
N ALA A 7 16.47 40.16 -18.38
CA ALA A 7 16.26 39.01 -19.26
C ALA A 7 15.82 37.72 -18.53
N LEU A 8 15.68 37.75 -17.20
CA LEU A 8 15.19 36.64 -16.39
C LEU A 8 13.79 36.91 -15.83
N ASN A 9 12.92 37.51 -16.63
CA ASN A 9 11.51 37.63 -16.28
C ASN A 9 10.81 36.29 -16.57
N PHE A 10 10.61 35.47 -15.54
CA PHE A 10 9.80 34.26 -15.56
C PHE A 10 8.30 34.64 -15.59
N GLU A 11 7.86 35.35 -16.63
CA GLU A 11 6.44 35.46 -16.93
C GLU A 11 5.93 34.10 -17.42
N GLY A 12 5.06 33.46 -16.63
CA GLY A 12 4.17 32.42 -17.16
C GLY A 12 4.12 31.08 -16.43
N VAL A 13 4.92 30.84 -15.39
CA VAL A 13 4.70 29.65 -14.54
C VAL A 13 3.69 30.00 -13.44
N THR A 14 2.44 30.18 -13.86
CA THR A 14 1.35 29.88 -12.92
C THR A 14 1.43 28.37 -12.63
N PRO A 15 1.43 27.92 -11.37
CA PRO A 15 1.31 26.51 -11.08
C PRO A 15 -0.11 26.06 -11.48
N LYS A 16 -0.24 25.65 -12.73
CA LYS A 16 -1.39 24.92 -13.27
C LYS A 16 -1.56 23.68 -12.41
N SER A 17 -2.51 23.73 -11.48
CA SER A 17 -3.10 22.64 -10.69
C SER A 17 -2.55 21.27 -11.08
N ALA A 18 -1.39 20.91 -10.53
CA ALA A 18 -0.86 19.57 -10.68
C ALA A 18 -1.80 18.68 -9.88
N LYS A 19 -2.56 17.86 -10.59
CA LYS A 19 -3.46 16.87 -10.02
C LYS A 19 -2.70 16.13 -8.92
N ARG A 20 -3.03 16.40 -7.65
CA ARG A 20 -2.50 15.67 -6.50
C ARG A 20 -3.05 14.25 -6.59
N GLY A 21 -2.37 13.40 -7.35
CA GLY A 21 -2.55 11.97 -7.27
C GLY A 21 -1.89 11.49 -6.00
N PHE A 22 -2.64 10.76 -5.18
CA PHE A 22 -2.16 10.17 -3.94
C PHE A 22 -0.99 9.21 -4.23
N PRO A 23 0.08 9.21 -3.42
CA PRO A 23 1.17 8.25 -3.58
C PRO A 23 0.60 6.83 -3.40
N SER A 24 0.64 6.06 -4.47
CA SER A 24 0.27 4.65 -4.49
C SER A 24 1.56 3.83 -4.57
N ILE A 25 1.78 2.94 -3.60
CA ILE A 25 2.83 1.92 -3.72
C ILE A 25 2.19 0.76 -4.46
N PHE A 26 2.73 0.45 -5.64
CA PHE A 26 2.32 -0.69 -6.43
C PHE A 26 3.30 -1.83 -6.20
N VAL A 27 2.83 -2.91 -5.58
CA VAL A 27 3.55 -4.18 -5.56
C VAL A 27 3.07 -4.97 -6.78
N LYS A 28 3.86 -4.92 -7.86
CA LYS A 28 3.47 -5.45 -9.18
C LYS A 28 3.21 -6.95 -9.16
N ASP A 29 3.98 -7.68 -8.35
CA ASP A 29 3.92 -9.14 -8.31
C ASP A 29 2.68 -9.63 -7.54
N ALA A 30 2.26 -8.89 -6.51
CA ALA A 30 1.06 -9.21 -5.71
C ALA A 30 -0.23 -8.51 -6.19
N ASN A 31 -0.19 -7.82 -7.34
CA ASN A 31 -1.27 -6.94 -7.84
C ASN A 31 -1.86 -6.02 -6.75
N LEU A 32 -1.02 -5.59 -5.81
CA LEU A 32 -1.44 -4.86 -4.61
C LEU A 32 -1.20 -3.36 -4.82
N GLN A 33 -2.26 -2.56 -4.75
CA GLN A 33 -2.17 -1.11 -4.79
C GLN A 33 -2.40 -0.51 -3.40
N ILE A 34 -1.29 -0.27 -2.71
CA ILE A 34 -1.30 0.33 -1.37
C ILE A 34 -1.46 1.83 -1.52
N HIS A 35 -2.62 2.34 -1.10
CA HIS A 35 -2.85 3.78 -1.00
C HIS A 35 -2.25 4.28 0.32
N VAL A 36 -1.21 5.12 0.23
CA VAL A 36 -0.61 5.74 1.41
C VAL A 36 -1.33 7.06 1.69
N PRO A 37 -2.06 7.22 2.80
CA PRO A 37 -2.70 8.48 3.14
C PRO A 37 -1.63 9.55 3.42
N GLU A 38 -1.81 10.75 2.87
CA GLU A 38 -0.89 11.86 3.15
C GLU A 38 -1.08 12.35 4.59
N ALA A 39 0.01 12.78 5.25
CA ALA A 39 0.01 13.20 6.66
C ALA A 39 -1.05 14.27 6.99
N LYS A 40 -1.46 15.09 6.01
CA LYS A 40 -2.48 16.13 6.15
C LYS A 40 -3.92 15.62 6.13
N ASP A 41 -4.18 14.46 5.52
CA ASP A 41 -5.51 13.82 5.50
C ASP A 41 -5.80 13.11 6.83
N VAL A 42 -4.75 12.73 7.56
CA VAL A 42 -4.83 12.11 8.90
C VAL A 42 -5.16 13.12 10.00
N VAL A 43 -4.93 14.42 9.75
CA VAL A 43 -5.09 15.50 10.75
C VAL A 43 -6.52 16.05 10.82
N ASN A 44 -7.37 15.80 9.81
CA ASN A 44 -8.72 16.39 9.73
C ASN A 44 -9.87 15.36 9.67
N MET A 45 -9.58 14.08 9.82
CA MET A 45 -10.57 13.01 9.97
C MET A 45 -10.33 12.38 11.33
N ASP A 46 -11.36 11.88 12.01
CA ASP A 46 -11.19 11.07 13.23
C ASP A 46 -10.14 9.98 12.94
N GLY A 47 -8.89 10.18 13.39
CA GLY A 47 -7.72 9.46 12.89
C GLY A 47 -7.82 7.95 13.11
N THR A 48 -8.62 7.56 14.09
CA THR A 48 -8.97 6.18 14.41
C THR A 48 -9.78 5.49 13.30
N HIS A 49 -10.68 6.21 12.60
CA HIS A 49 -11.55 5.64 11.57
C HIS A 49 -10.83 5.37 10.25
N SER A 50 -10.04 6.32 9.76
CA SER A 50 -9.26 6.15 8.51
C SER A 50 -8.26 4.98 8.63
N PHE A 51 -7.61 4.91 9.80
CA PHE A 51 -6.65 3.87 10.13
C PHE A 51 -7.27 2.47 10.27
N LYS A 52 -8.39 2.36 11.00
CA LYS A 52 -9.13 1.10 11.15
C LYS A 52 -9.57 0.55 9.79
N ASN A 53 -9.99 1.43 8.89
CA ASN A 53 -10.40 1.05 7.54
C ASN A 53 -9.21 0.53 6.71
N MET A 54 -8.05 1.18 6.79
CA MET A 54 -6.84 0.70 6.11
C MET A 54 -6.41 -0.68 6.62
N LEU A 55 -6.36 -0.89 7.94
CA LEU A 55 -6.03 -2.19 8.52
C LEU A 55 -7.02 -3.28 8.10
N SER A 56 -8.32 -2.97 8.13
CA SER A 56 -9.36 -3.94 7.75
C SER A 56 -9.19 -4.40 6.30
N ARG A 57 -8.89 -3.47 5.38
CA ARG A 57 -8.59 -3.81 3.98
C ARG A 57 -7.37 -4.72 3.84
N TYR A 58 -6.30 -4.43 4.55
CA TYR A 58 -5.10 -5.28 4.52
C TYR A 58 -5.38 -6.70 5.03
N VAL A 59 -6.22 -6.85 6.05
CA VAL A 59 -6.62 -8.16 6.56
C VAL A 59 -7.43 -8.92 5.50
N GLU A 60 -8.35 -8.24 4.82
CA GLU A 60 -9.15 -8.80 3.74
C GLU A 60 -8.26 -9.24 2.56
N ASP A 61 -7.29 -8.42 2.17
CA ASP A 61 -6.35 -8.71 1.07
C ASP A 61 -5.47 -9.94 1.37
N VAL A 62 -4.91 -10.04 2.59
CA VAL A 62 -4.11 -11.20 3.00
C VAL A 62 -4.96 -12.47 3.06
N ASN A 63 -6.21 -12.36 3.54
CA ASN A 63 -7.13 -13.50 3.57
C ASN A 63 -7.48 -13.99 2.15
N ALA A 64 -7.65 -13.08 1.20
CA ALA A 64 -7.87 -13.43 -0.20
C ALA A 64 -6.66 -14.18 -0.80
N LEU A 65 -5.44 -13.70 -0.54
CA LEU A 65 -4.20 -14.36 -0.99
C LEU A 65 -4.05 -15.77 -0.40
N GLN A 66 -4.37 -15.95 0.89
CA GLN A 66 -4.37 -17.29 1.52
C GLN A 66 -5.38 -18.22 0.85
N HIS A 67 -6.60 -17.75 0.61
CA HIS A 67 -7.63 -18.55 -0.05
C HIS A 67 -7.25 -18.95 -1.48
N ASP A 68 -6.62 -18.05 -2.24
CA ASP A 68 -6.15 -18.35 -3.60
C ASP A 68 -5.02 -19.39 -3.57
N ALA A 69 -4.02 -19.20 -2.69
CA ALA A 69 -2.94 -20.18 -2.51
C ALA A 69 -3.49 -21.57 -2.15
N ASP A 70 -4.45 -21.65 -1.22
CA ASP A 70 -5.09 -22.91 -0.84
C ASP A 70 -5.84 -23.55 -2.02
N ALA A 71 -6.52 -22.76 -2.84
CA ALA A 71 -7.20 -23.26 -4.02
C ALA A 71 -6.20 -23.82 -5.05
N GLN A 72 -5.07 -23.14 -5.29
CA GLN A 72 -4.04 -23.62 -6.20
C GLN A 72 -3.41 -24.93 -5.68
N VAL A 73 -3.15 -25.03 -4.38
CA VAL A 73 -2.67 -26.28 -3.75
C VAL A 73 -3.66 -27.41 -3.95
N GLN A 74 -4.96 -27.16 -3.73
CA GLN A 74 -6.00 -28.18 -3.94
C GLN A 74 -6.03 -28.69 -5.37
N ARG A 75 -5.98 -27.77 -6.35
CA ARG A 75 -5.95 -28.11 -7.77
C ARG A 75 -4.70 -28.92 -8.14
N LEU A 76 -3.55 -28.60 -7.57
CA LEU A 76 -2.30 -29.32 -7.80
C LEU A 76 -2.39 -30.75 -7.28
N VAL A 77 -2.86 -30.93 -6.04
CA VAL A 77 -2.99 -32.25 -5.41
C VAL A 77 -4.07 -33.10 -6.08
N ALA A 78 -5.12 -32.47 -6.63
CA ALA A 78 -6.15 -33.13 -7.43
C ALA A 78 -5.67 -33.51 -8.85
N GLY A 79 -4.47 -33.06 -9.27
CA GLY A 79 -3.95 -33.27 -10.62
C GLY A 79 -4.64 -32.39 -11.69
N GLU A 80 -5.38 -31.37 -11.29
CA GLU A 80 -6.05 -30.41 -12.19
C GLU A 80 -5.09 -29.35 -12.72
N THR A 81 -3.92 -29.20 -12.10
CA THR A 81 -2.80 -28.39 -12.57
C THR A 81 -1.50 -29.10 -12.26
N GLU A 82 -0.53 -29.02 -13.16
CA GLU A 82 0.85 -29.49 -12.94
C GLU A 82 1.80 -28.32 -12.66
N ASN A 83 1.27 -27.09 -12.63
CA ASN A 83 2.06 -25.88 -12.46
C ASN A 83 2.43 -25.66 -10.99
N LEU A 84 3.36 -26.48 -10.50
CA LEU A 84 3.92 -26.36 -9.16
C LEU A 84 4.52 -24.96 -8.92
N HIS A 85 5.08 -24.33 -9.96
CA HIS A 85 5.72 -23.02 -9.83
C HIS A 85 4.72 -21.93 -9.45
N GLU A 86 3.57 -21.87 -10.13
CA GLU A 86 2.49 -20.93 -9.81
C GLU A 86 1.93 -21.17 -8.41
N VAL A 87 1.79 -22.42 -7.99
CA VAL A 87 1.33 -22.77 -6.63
C VAL A 87 2.32 -22.27 -5.58
N THR A 88 3.62 -22.56 -5.76
CA THR A 88 4.65 -22.05 -4.84
C THR A 88 4.73 -20.53 -4.82
N LEU A 89 4.53 -19.87 -5.96
CA LEU A 89 4.52 -18.42 -6.04
C LEU A 89 3.34 -17.83 -5.24
N ALA A 90 2.13 -18.36 -5.44
CA ALA A 90 0.95 -17.92 -4.69
C ALA A 90 1.13 -18.12 -3.17
N MET A 91 1.76 -19.22 -2.77
CA MET A 91 2.10 -19.47 -1.36
C MET A 91 3.11 -18.45 -0.81
N ASP A 92 4.17 -18.13 -1.57
CA ASP A 92 5.19 -17.16 -1.18
C ASP A 92 4.62 -15.73 -1.10
N GLU A 93 3.70 -15.37 -1.99
CA GLU A 93 2.98 -14.10 -1.98
C GLU A 93 2.10 -13.97 -0.73
N ALA A 94 1.27 -14.99 -0.46
CA ALA A 94 0.42 -15.03 0.73
C ALA A 94 1.25 -14.92 2.02
N LYS A 95 2.38 -15.63 2.08
CA LYS A 95 3.31 -15.56 3.20
C LYS A 95 3.91 -14.17 3.37
N THR A 96 4.40 -13.57 2.29
CA THR A 96 5.03 -12.24 2.33
C THR A 96 4.04 -11.17 2.76
N ALA A 97 2.82 -11.21 2.23
CA ALA A 97 1.75 -10.29 2.60
C ALA A 97 1.36 -10.43 4.08
N PHE A 98 1.28 -11.66 4.59
CA PHE A 98 1.04 -11.92 6.00
C PHE A 98 2.17 -11.40 6.91
N ASP A 99 3.43 -11.63 6.53
CA ASP A 99 4.59 -11.15 7.29
C ASP A 99 4.60 -9.60 7.36
N LEU A 100 4.21 -8.93 6.28
CA LEU A 100 4.01 -7.48 6.26
C LEU A 100 2.85 -7.04 7.18
N MET A 101 1.70 -7.72 7.12
CA MET A 101 0.57 -7.44 7.99
C MET A 101 0.95 -7.55 9.48
N MET A 102 1.76 -8.55 9.84
CA MET A 102 2.23 -8.72 11.21
C MET A 102 3.14 -7.57 11.66
N GLN A 103 4.02 -7.09 10.78
CA GLN A 103 4.83 -5.90 11.05
C GLN A 103 3.97 -4.66 11.25
N MET A 104 2.98 -4.48 10.38
CA MET A 104 2.02 -3.39 10.50
C MET A 104 1.28 -3.50 11.83
N ARG A 105 0.69 -4.66 12.18
CA ARG A 105 0.00 -4.90 13.46
C ARG A 105 0.84 -4.46 14.67
N ASN A 106 2.13 -4.78 14.68
CA ASN A 106 3.03 -4.39 15.76
C ASN A 106 3.24 -2.86 15.79
N GLN A 107 3.45 -2.23 14.64
CA GLN A 107 3.52 -0.77 14.53
C GLN A 107 2.20 -0.09 14.92
N LEU A 108 1.06 -0.72 14.65
CA LEU A 108 -0.28 -0.22 14.98
C LEU A 108 -0.51 -0.18 16.50
N VAL A 109 -0.16 -1.27 17.19
CA VAL A 109 -0.24 -1.35 18.64
C VAL A 109 0.64 -0.28 19.29
N GLU A 110 1.84 -0.05 18.75
CA GLU A 110 2.74 0.97 19.29
C GLU A 110 2.24 2.39 19.04
N SER A 111 1.80 2.70 17.82
CA SER A 111 1.28 4.03 17.48
C SER A 111 0.02 4.39 18.28
N TYR A 112 -0.85 3.40 18.57
CA TYR A 112 -2.01 3.60 19.44
C TYR A 112 -1.60 3.95 20.89
N LYS A 113 -0.57 3.30 21.44
CA LYS A 113 -0.05 3.62 22.78
C LYS A 113 0.49 5.05 22.84
N GLU A 114 1.21 5.49 21.80
CA GLU A 114 1.77 6.84 21.73
C GLU A 114 0.67 7.90 21.72
N ILE A 115 -0.38 7.72 20.91
CA ILE A 115 -1.54 8.65 20.87
C ILE A 115 -2.29 8.64 22.21
N ALA A 116 -2.39 7.49 22.89
CA ALA A 116 -3.08 7.39 24.18
C ALA A 116 -2.28 7.95 25.38
N ARG A 117 -0.96 8.16 25.20
CA ARG A 117 -0.07 8.69 26.23
C ARG A 117 0.14 10.21 26.11
N GLY A 118 -0.13 10.76 24.92
CA GLY A 118 -0.06 12.20 24.60
C GLY A 118 -1.32 12.97 24.97
#